data_AF-L0JPY7-F1
#
_entry.id   AF-L0JPY7-F1
#
_cell.length_a   1.000
_cell.length_b   1.000
_cell.length_c   1.000
_cell.angle_alpha   90.00
_cell.angle_beta   90.00
_cell.angle_gamma   90.00
#
_symmetry.space_group_name_H-M   'P 1'
#
loop_
_entity.id
_entity.type
_entity.pdbx_description
1 polymer ?
#
loop_
_entity_poly.entity_id
_entity_poly.type
_entity_poly.pdbx_seq_one_letter_code
_entity_poly.pdbx_strand_id
1 'polypeptide(L)'
;MKIREATDSDAEAIRTIARDSLGSTYTDFLEPETIDEAVEQWYGDPLADELADDRTLFLLVERDGELAGFSQSELVGQRANTGRLLWLHVHPDHRGDGTGVRLLVRTRERLLEEGADGIQCFVLADNEGGNQFYRSHGFEQAGQREVEIGSETFTENVYVEADLEDEGEWGTVDELTVDGETVYVSYGEAARGSQAPFYVAYSDDDRTDHYAWFCGNCDSIDNAMDAMGRIECNECGNRRKATRWDSSYL
;
A
#
# COMPACT_ATOMS: atom_id res chain seq x y z
N MET A 1 -5.09 5.39 -12.11
CA MET A 1 -4.18 5.46 -10.94
C MET A 1 -2.78 5.07 -11.39
N LYS A 2 -1.73 5.64 -10.79
CA LYS A 2 -0.33 5.29 -11.04
C LYS A 2 0.46 5.33 -9.75
N ILE A 3 1.22 4.28 -9.44
CA ILE A 3 2.12 4.24 -8.28
C ILE A 3 3.57 4.29 -8.78
N ARG A 4 4.39 5.15 -8.18
CA ARG A 4 5.80 5.31 -8.54
C ARG A 4 6.65 5.64 -7.32
N GLU A 5 7.95 5.43 -7.42
CA GLU A 5 8.90 5.93 -6.43
C GLU A 5 8.95 7.47 -6.46
N ALA A 6 9.12 8.06 -5.28
CA ALA A 6 9.31 9.49 -5.12
C ALA A 6 10.69 9.93 -5.62
N THR A 7 10.78 11.21 -5.97
CA THR A 7 12.01 11.89 -6.35
C THR A 7 12.14 13.19 -5.55
N ASP A 8 13.31 13.83 -5.55
CA ASP A 8 13.52 15.10 -4.85
C ASP A 8 12.51 16.20 -5.24
N SER A 9 11.99 16.16 -6.47
CA SER A 9 10.99 17.12 -6.94
C SER A 9 9.62 16.97 -6.27
N ASP A 10 9.37 15.85 -5.60
CA ASP A 10 8.09 15.55 -4.94
C ASP A 10 8.04 16.03 -3.48
N ALA A 11 9.15 16.54 -2.93
CA ALA A 11 9.29 16.89 -1.51
C ALA A 11 8.19 17.86 -1.01
N GLU A 12 7.84 18.88 -1.80
CA GLU A 12 6.78 19.83 -1.44
C GLU A 12 5.39 19.16 -1.41
N ALA A 13 5.12 18.26 -2.37
CA ALA A 13 3.85 17.56 -2.42
C ALA A 13 3.70 16.56 -1.27
N ILE A 14 4.78 15.85 -0.90
CA ILE A 14 4.82 14.96 0.27
C ILE A 14 4.49 15.74 1.54
N ARG A 15 5.13 16.90 1.76
CA ARG A 15 4.85 17.78 2.92
C ARG A 15 3.38 18.22 2.96
N THR A 16 2.82 18.60 1.83
CA THR A 16 1.41 19.04 1.73
C THR A 16 0.47 17.89 2.10
N ILE A 17 0.63 16.72 1.49
CA ILE A 17 -0.20 15.54 1.78
C ILE A 17 -0.07 15.10 3.23
N ALA A 18 1.14 15.11 3.80
CA ALA A 18 1.37 14.77 5.20
C ALA A 18 0.58 15.72 6.11
N ARG A 19 0.71 17.03 5.90
CA ARG A 19 -0.01 18.06 6.66
C ARG A 19 -1.53 17.88 6.57
N ASP A 20 -2.07 17.76 5.36
CA ASP A 20 -3.53 17.65 5.14
C ASP A 20 -4.09 16.33 5.69
N SER A 21 -3.32 15.23 5.54
CA SER A 21 -3.69 13.93 6.09
C SER A 21 -3.68 13.93 7.62
N LEU A 22 -2.66 14.50 8.26
CA LEU A 22 -2.58 14.59 9.73
C LEU A 22 -3.66 15.53 10.27
N GLY A 23 -3.80 16.71 9.66
CA GLY A 23 -4.75 17.76 10.04
C GLY A 23 -6.22 17.43 9.80
N SER A 24 -6.53 16.31 9.14
CA SER A 24 -7.89 15.79 9.01
C SER A 24 -8.20 14.63 9.95
N THR A 25 -7.18 13.91 10.42
CA THR A 25 -7.35 12.68 11.22
C THR A 25 -7.12 12.91 12.70
N TYR A 26 -6.22 13.83 13.06
CA TYR A 26 -5.71 13.97 14.42
C TYR A 26 -6.10 15.27 15.11
N THR A 27 -7.09 15.99 14.57
CA THR A 27 -7.56 17.28 15.13
C THR A 27 -8.03 17.21 16.57
N ASP A 28 -8.43 16.02 17.03
CA ASP A 28 -8.93 15.82 18.39
C ASP A 28 -7.82 15.74 19.45
N PHE A 29 -6.56 15.55 19.03
CA PHE A 29 -5.43 15.38 19.95
C PHE A 29 -4.10 16.00 19.51
N LEU A 30 -3.97 16.48 18.26
CA LEU A 30 -2.83 17.26 17.80
C LEU A 30 -3.29 18.67 17.42
N GLU A 31 -2.69 19.67 18.05
CA GLU A 31 -2.85 21.07 17.65
C GLU A 31 -2.21 21.31 16.26
N PRO A 32 -2.73 22.24 15.45
CA PRO A 32 -2.17 22.53 14.13
C PRO A 32 -0.67 22.87 14.13
N GLU A 33 -0.21 23.56 15.18
CA GLU A 33 1.21 23.90 15.37
C GLU A 33 2.08 22.64 15.55
N THR A 34 1.60 21.66 16.34
CA THR A 34 2.29 20.36 16.52
C THR A 34 2.38 19.59 15.20
N ILE A 35 1.35 19.66 14.36
CA ILE A 35 1.34 19.02 13.04
C ILE A 35 2.38 19.69 12.12
N ASP A 36 2.42 21.02 12.09
CA ASP A 36 3.39 21.75 11.28
C ASP A 36 4.84 21.47 11.71
N GLU A 37 5.10 21.44 13.02
CA GLU A 37 6.41 21.08 13.57
C GLU A 37 6.81 19.63 13.21
N ALA A 38 5.88 18.68 13.33
CA ALA A 38 6.14 17.28 12.97
C ALA A 38 6.42 17.10 11.47
N VAL A 39 5.66 17.76 10.61
CA VAL A 39 5.86 17.71 9.15
C VAL A 39 7.21 18.31 8.77
N GLU A 40 7.61 19.43 9.39
CA GLU A 40 8.92 20.01 9.13
C GLU A 40 10.06 19.13 9.65
N GLN A 41 9.89 18.51 10.82
CA GLN A 41 10.87 17.59 11.39
C GLN A 41 11.08 16.34 10.54
N TRP A 42 10.01 15.75 10.00
CA TRP A 42 10.09 14.49 9.23
C TRP A 42 10.37 14.73 7.75
N TYR A 43 9.76 15.76 7.17
CA TYR A 43 9.71 15.97 5.71
C TYR A 43 10.32 17.31 5.26
N GLY A 44 10.98 18.05 6.17
CA GLY A 44 11.74 19.27 5.88
C GLY A 44 13.12 18.95 5.29
N ASP A 45 14.18 19.49 5.91
CA ASP A 45 15.56 19.32 5.47
C ASP A 45 16.02 17.85 5.30
N PRO A 46 15.64 16.88 6.16
CA PRO A 46 16.13 15.49 6.05
C PRO A 46 15.61 14.71 4.84
N LEU A 47 14.48 15.13 4.25
CA LEU A 47 13.76 14.33 3.26
C LEU A 47 14.60 14.01 2.02
N ALA A 48 15.44 14.94 1.56
CA ALA A 48 16.29 14.71 0.41
C ALA A 48 17.32 13.60 0.64
N ASP A 49 17.87 13.52 1.86
CA ASP A 49 18.80 12.46 2.22
C ASP A 49 18.07 11.11 2.35
N GLU A 50 16.84 11.10 2.89
CA GLU A 50 16.02 9.89 2.98
C GLU A 50 15.58 9.35 1.61
N LEU A 51 15.22 10.23 0.67
CA LEU A 51 14.86 9.85 -0.71
C LEU A 51 16.04 9.25 -1.47
N ALA A 52 17.28 9.59 -1.07
CA ALA A 52 18.50 9.06 -1.66
C ALA A 52 19.03 7.79 -0.98
N ASP A 53 18.45 7.36 0.15
CA ASP A 53 18.86 6.16 0.87
C ASP A 53 18.23 4.89 0.26
N ASP A 54 19.08 3.99 -0.24
CA ASP A 54 18.67 2.70 -0.82
C ASP A 54 17.89 1.79 0.17
N ARG A 55 17.92 2.07 1.46
CA ARG A 55 17.15 1.34 2.49
C ARG A 55 15.78 1.94 2.74
N THR A 56 15.51 3.14 2.23
CA THR A 56 14.23 3.82 2.39
C THR A 56 13.44 3.73 1.10
N LEU A 57 12.13 3.59 1.23
CA LEU A 57 11.21 3.49 0.10
C LEU A 57 10.07 4.48 0.29
N PHE A 58 9.97 5.42 -0.64
CA PHE A 58 8.82 6.31 -0.76
C PHE A 58 8.04 5.95 -2.02
N LEU A 59 6.82 5.45 -1.86
CA LEU A 59 5.89 5.26 -2.99
C LEU A 59 4.83 6.35 -2.97
N LEU A 60 4.66 7.01 -4.11
CA LEU A 60 3.63 7.99 -4.36
C LEU A 60 2.51 7.36 -5.19
N VAL A 61 1.27 7.76 -4.91
CA VAL A 61 0.11 7.40 -5.71
C VAL A 61 -0.46 8.65 -6.38
N GLU A 62 -0.56 8.59 -7.71
CA GLU A 62 -1.21 9.58 -8.55
C GLU A 62 -2.59 9.08 -9.01
N ARG A 63 -3.62 9.93 -8.86
CA ARG A 63 -4.98 9.69 -9.34
C ARG A 63 -5.47 10.94 -10.06
N ASP A 64 -6.04 10.77 -11.24
CA ASP A 64 -6.56 11.86 -12.08
C ASP A 64 -5.57 13.02 -12.35
N GLY A 65 -4.27 12.71 -12.35
CA GLY A 65 -3.18 13.68 -12.59
C GLY A 65 -2.70 14.42 -11.34
N GLU A 66 -3.24 14.09 -10.17
CA GLU A 66 -2.90 14.70 -8.88
C GLU A 66 -2.30 13.64 -7.94
N LEU A 67 -1.44 14.08 -7.02
CA LEU A 67 -0.90 13.19 -5.99
C LEU A 67 -1.94 12.97 -4.90
N ALA A 68 -2.41 11.72 -4.78
CA ALA A 68 -3.48 11.31 -3.89
C ALA A 68 -2.96 10.81 -2.53
N GLY A 69 -1.68 10.47 -2.43
CA GLY A 69 -1.10 9.88 -1.22
C GLY A 69 0.35 9.46 -1.38
N PHE A 70 0.96 9.07 -0.27
CA PHE A 70 2.28 8.45 -0.25
C PHE A 70 2.43 7.47 0.91
N SER A 71 3.40 6.56 0.77
CA SER A 71 3.88 5.72 1.86
C SER A 71 5.37 5.93 2.03
N GLN A 72 5.82 5.87 3.28
CA GLN A 72 7.22 5.87 3.67
C GLN A 72 7.53 4.55 4.37
N SER A 73 8.56 3.86 3.91
CA SER A 73 8.99 2.58 4.48
C SER A 73 10.50 2.46 4.55
N GLU A 74 10.99 1.56 5.40
CA GLU A 74 12.41 1.23 5.49
C GLU A 74 12.62 -0.29 5.50
N LEU A 75 13.74 -0.76 4.94
CA LEU A 75 14.24 -2.10 5.21
C LEU A 75 15.18 -2.04 6.42
N VAL A 76 14.93 -2.90 7.41
CA VAL A 76 15.79 -3.03 8.60
C VAL A 76 16.22 -4.47 8.83
N GLY A 77 17.32 -4.66 9.56
CA GLY A 77 17.87 -5.98 9.86
C GLY A 77 19.03 -6.38 8.94
N GLN A 78 19.80 -7.38 9.41
CA GLN A 78 20.96 -7.93 8.68
C GLN A 78 20.80 -9.42 8.33
N ARG A 79 19.83 -10.12 8.94
CA ARG A 79 19.71 -11.59 8.88
C ARG A 79 18.31 -12.05 8.46
N ALA A 80 17.29 -11.46 9.07
CA ALA A 80 15.94 -11.40 8.53
C ALA A 80 15.68 -9.91 8.27
N ASN A 81 15.39 -9.57 7.02
CA ASN A 81 15.07 -8.20 6.66
C ASN A 81 13.59 -7.96 6.98
N THR A 82 13.29 -6.98 7.81
CA THR A 82 11.90 -6.58 8.05
C THR A 82 11.63 -5.30 7.25
N GLY A 83 10.60 -5.33 6.42
CA GLY A 83 10.06 -4.14 5.78
C GLY A 83 9.17 -3.42 6.78
N ARG A 84 9.46 -2.16 7.09
CA ARG A 84 8.70 -1.35 8.03
C ARG A 84 7.98 -0.25 7.29
N LEU A 85 6.65 -0.33 7.21
CA LEU A 85 5.80 0.76 6.78
C LEU A 85 5.63 1.74 7.93
N LEU A 86 6.39 2.85 7.85
CA LEU A 86 6.43 3.89 8.87
C LEU A 86 5.19 4.78 8.79
N TRP A 87 4.88 5.25 7.59
CA TRP A 87 3.76 6.14 7.33
C TRP A 87 3.03 5.76 6.06
N LEU A 88 1.70 5.86 6.09
CA LEU A 88 0.83 5.77 4.92
C LEU A 88 -0.17 6.91 4.99
N HIS A 89 0.00 7.89 4.12
CA HIS A 89 -0.84 9.08 4.04
C HIS A 89 -1.67 9.03 2.76
N VAL A 90 -2.97 9.23 2.91
CA VAL A 90 -3.89 9.48 1.81
C VAL A 90 -4.51 10.84 2.04
N HIS A 91 -4.41 11.70 1.03
CA HIS A 91 -5.02 13.01 1.04
C HIS A 91 -6.54 12.86 1.30
N PRO A 92 -7.17 13.71 2.14
CA PRO A 92 -8.55 13.53 2.58
C PRO A 92 -9.56 13.37 1.44
N ASP A 93 -9.37 14.09 0.33
CA ASP A 93 -10.24 14.06 -0.84
C ASP A 93 -10.14 12.76 -1.66
N HIS A 94 -9.17 11.90 -1.36
CA HIS A 94 -8.92 10.62 -2.03
C HIS A 94 -9.07 9.42 -1.09
N ARG A 95 -9.79 9.59 0.03
CA ARG A 95 -10.06 8.49 0.98
C ARG A 95 -11.36 7.75 0.61
N GLY A 96 -11.41 6.46 0.96
CA GLY A 96 -12.63 5.64 0.79
C GLY A 96 -12.86 5.11 -0.62
N ASP A 97 -11.88 5.23 -1.52
CA ASP A 97 -11.95 4.81 -2.93
C ASP A 97 -10.93 3.70 -3.28
N GLY A 98 -10.42 3.00 -2.26
CA GLY A 98 -9.37 1.98 -2.38
C GLY A 98 -7.94 2.52 -2.40
N THR A 99 -7.70 3.83 -2.47
CA THR A 99 -6.35 4.41 -2.64
C THR A 99 -5.35 3.94 -1.56
N GLY A 100 -5.78 3.95 -0.29
CA GLY A 100 -4.92 3.50 0.82
C GLY A 100 -4.59 2.02 0.75
N VAL A 101 -5.56 1.18 0.37
CA VAL A 101 -5.37 -0.27 0.21
C VAL A 101 -4.37 -0.54 -0.90
N ARG A 102 -4.56 0.09 -2.06
CA ARG A 102 -3.65 -0.05 -3.20
C ARG A 102 -2.22 0.36 -2.88
N LEU A 103 -2.06 1.43 -2.12
CA LEU A 103 -0.76 1.89 -1.68
C LEU A 103 -0.12 0.89 -0.72
N LEU A 104 -0.87 0.40 0.28
CA LEU A 104 -0.40 -0.64 1.21
C LEU A 104 0.06 -1.90 0.47
N VAL A 105 -0.78 -2.42 -0.42
CA VAL A 105 -0.49 -3.59 -1.27
C VAL A 105 0.82 -3.38 -2.01
N ARG A 106 0.95 -2.24 -2.70
CA ARG A 106 2.12 -2.00 -3.56
C ARG A 106 3.39 -1.79 -2.76
N THR A 107 3.29 -1.14 -1.60
CA THR A 107 4.42 -0.95 -0.70
C THR A 107 4.89 -2.28 -0.12
N ARG A 108 3.97 -3.14 0.32
CA ARG A 108 4.27 -4.51 0.74
C ARG A 108 5.01 -5.28 -0.36
N GLU A 109 4.47 -5.30 -1.57
CA GLU A 109 5.10 -5.99 -2.70
C GLU A 109 6.53 -5.52 -2.96
N ARG A 110 6.73 -4.19 -2.98
CA ARG A 110 8.06 -3.61 -3.22
C ARG A 110 9.04 -3.95 -2.10
N LEU A 111 8.61 -3.92 -0.84
CA LEU A 111 9.45 -4.31 0.29
C LEU A 111 9.87 -5.79 0.21
N LEU A 112 8.96 -6.69 -0.17
CA LEU A 112 9.27 -8.10 -0.39
C LEU A 112 10.21 -8.31 -1.59
N GLU A 113 10.04 -7.56 -2.67
CA GLU A 113 10.95 -7.56 -3.83
C GLU A 113 12.37 -7.10 -3.48
N GLU A 114 12.49 -6.11 -2.58
CA GLU A 114 13.76 -5.63 -2.02
C GLU A 114 14.34 -6.58 -0.95
N GLY A 115 13.65 -7.69 -0.68
CA GLY A 115 14.15 -8.80 0.12
C GLY A 115 13.75 -8.75 1.59
N ALA A 116 12.65 -8.08 1.95
CA ALA A 116 12.01 -8.25 3.25
C ALA A 116 11.41 -9.66 3.38
N ASP A 117 11.55 -10.26 4.57
CA ASP A 117 10.96 -11.55 4.93
C ASP A 117 9.55 -11.41 5.51
N GLY A 118 9.17 -10.19 5.92
CA GLY A 118 7.86 -9.86 6.45
C GLY A 118 7.71 -8.36 6.71
N ILE A 119 6.46 -7.93 6.87
CA ILE A 119 6.10 -6.51 7.01
C ILE A 119 5.67 -6.16 8.44
N GLN A 120 6.15 -5.02 8.91
CA GLN A 120 5.70 -4.34 10.11
C GLN A 120 5.07 -3.00 9.75
N CYS A 121 3.93 -2.68 10.35
CA CYS A 121 3.24 -1.42 10.17
C CYS A 121 3.06 -0.70 11.51
N PHE A 122 3.08 0.62 11.48
CA PHE A 122 2.90 1.46 12.67
C PHE A 122 1.68 2.37 12.51
N VAL A 123 0.98 2.59 13.62
CA VAL A 123 -0.16 3.51 13.69
C VAL A 123 -0.35 4.00 15.12
N LEU A 124 -0.66 5.27 15.30
CA LEU A 124 -1.00 5.81 16.61
C LEU A 124 -2.13 5.02 17.27
N ALA A 125 -2.02 4.74 18.56
CA ALA A 125 -2.99 3.93 19.30
C ALA A 125 -4.39 4.54 19.28
N ASP A 126 -4.47 5.87 19.30
CA ASP A 126 -5.73 6.64 19.25
C ASP A 126 -6.31 6.78 17.83
N ASN A 127 -5.58 6.35 16.79
CA ASN A 127 -6.10 6.33 15.43
C ASN A 127 -6.98 5.10 15.19
N GLU A 128 -8.23 5.14 15.64
CA GLU A 128 -9.16 4.01 15.49
C GLU A 128 -9.31 3.55 14.03
N GLY A 129 -9.39 4.51 13.10
CA GLY A 129 -9.52 4.23 11.66
C GLY A 129 -8.31 3.53 11.06
N GLY A 130 -7.10 4.01 11.37
CA GLY A 130 -5.85 3.37 10.92
C GLY A 130 -5.61 2.00 11.56
N ASN A 131 -6.01 1.83 12.82
CA ASN A 131 -5.98 0.54 13.50
C ASN A 131 -6.96 -0.46 12.86
N GLN A 132 -8.19 -0.02 12.53
CA GLN A 132 -9.14 -0.85 11.81
C GLN A 132 -8.63 -1.17 10.40
N PHE A 133 -8.02 -0.20 9.73
CA PHE A 133 -7.41 -0.40 8.42
C PHE A 133 -6.41 -1.57 8.45
N TYR A 134 -5.40 -1.57 9.33
CA TYR A 134 -4.46 -2.71 9.35
C TYR A 134 -5.13 -4.06 9.68
N ARG A 135 -6.06 -4.09 10.65
CA ARG A 135 -6.80 -5.33 10.99
C ARG A 135 -7.61 -5.89 9.83
N SER A 136 -8.27 -5.03 9.05
CA SER A 136 -9.08 -5.45 7.91
C SER A 136 -8.24 -5.91 6.71
N HIS A 137 -6.93 -5.62 6.69
CA HIS A 137 -6.05 -5.89 5.56
C HIS A 137 -4.93 -6.89 5.91
N GLY A 138 -5.27 -7.89 6.73
CA GLY A 138 -4.41 -9.05 6.97
C GLY A 138 -3.29 -8.83 7.98
N PHE A 139 -3.38 -7.81 8.84
CA PHE A 139 -2.43 -7.58 9.91
C PHE A 139 -3.03 -7.81 11.29
N GLU A 140 -2.21 -8.29 12.21
CA GLU A 140 -2.53 -8.42 13.64
C GLU A 140 -1.62 -7.56 14.49
N GLN A 141 -2.14 -7.07 15.61
CA GLN A 141 -1.35 -6.26 16.53
C GLN A 141 -0.38 -7.15 17.32
N ALA A 142 0.92 -6.95 17.14
CA ALA A 142 1.97 -7.70 17.83
C ALA A 142 2.59 -6.95 19.03
N GLY A 143 2.32 -5.65 19.17
CA GLY A 143 2.86 -4.87 20.28
C GLY A 143 2.55 -3.39 20.21
N GLN A 144 3.32 -2.64 20.98
CA GLN A 144 3.28 -1.18 21.04
C GLN A 144 4.70 -0.62 21.18
N ARG A 145 4.90 0.61 20.72
CA ARG A 145 6.11 1.39 20.93
C ARG A 145 5.76 2.85 21.23
N GLU A 146 6.73 3.62 21.70
CA GLU A 146 6.59 5.07 21.83
C GLU A 146 7.19 5.77 20.61
N VAL A 147 6.56 6.87 20.19
CA VAL A 147 7.03 7.76 19.14
C VAL A 147 6.95 9.20 19.63
N GLU A 148 7.91 10.03 19.24
CA GLU A 148 7.89 11.45 19.53
C GLU A 148 7.36 12.21 18.30
N ILE A 149 6.32 13.02 18.50
CA ILE A 149 5.72 13.89 17.49
C ILE A 149 5.76 15.32 18.03
N GLY A 150 6.58 16.17 17.42
CA GLY A 150 6.89 17.49 17.97
C GLY A 150 7.56 17.36 19.35
N SER A 151 6.95 17.97 20.37
CA SER A 151 7.43 17.91 21.76
C SER A 151 6.69 16.89 22.65
N GLU A 152 5.81 16.08 22.05
CA GLU A 152 4.93 15.16 22.75
C GLU A 152 5.27 13.69 22.41
N THR A 153 5.02 12.78 23.37
CA THR A 153 5.23 11.34 23.19
C THR A 153 3.89 10.63 23.05
N PHE A 154 3.75 9.82 21.99
CA PHE A 154 2.55 9.06 21.68
C PHE A 154 2.85 7.56 21.68
N THR A 155 1.79 6.76 21.87
CA THR A 155 1.88 5.31 21.69
C THR A 155 1.51 4.94 20.27
N GLU A 156 2.36 4.15 19.61
CA GLU A 156 2.05 3.47 18.36
C GLU A 156 1.78 2.00 18.60
N ASN A 157 0.71 1.48 17.99
CA ASN A 157 0.49 0.06 17.85
C ASN A 157 1.39 -0.48 16.73
N VAL A 158 2.01 -1.62 16.99
CA VAL A 158 2.84 -2.35 16.02
C VAL A 158 2.00 -3.49 15.46
N TYR A 159 1.81 -3.48 14.14
CA TYR A 159 1.12 -4.52 13.39
C TYR A 159 2.11 -5.36 12.60
N VAL A 160 1.88 -6.67 12.56
CA VAL A 160 2.60 -7.63 11.71
C VAL A 160 1.61 -8.34 10.82
N GLU A 161 2.06 -8.87 9.69
CA GLU A 161 1.23 -9.78 8.90
C GLU A 161 0.77 -10.95 9.77
N ALA A 162 -0.53 -11.23 9.78
CA ALA A 162 -1.06 -12.37 10.51
C ALA A 162 -0.46 -13.67 9.94
N ASP A 163 -0.15 -14.65 10.80
CA ASP A 163 0.39 -15.94 10.37
C ASP A 163 -0.47 -16.53 9.24
N LEU A 164 0.20 -16.89 8.14
CA LEU A 164 -0.37 -17.42 6.91
C LEU A 164 -0.92 -18.85 7.12
N GLU A 165 -1.89 -19.04 8.00
CA GLU A 165 -2.52 -20.34 8.27
C GLU A 165 -3.63 -20.64 7.26
N ASP A 166 -3.24 -20.75 5.99
CA ASP A 166 -3.73 -21.68 4.94
C ASP A 166 -3.14 -21.17 3.61
N GLU A 167 -2.25 -21.97 3.00
CA GLU A 167 -1.73 -21.78 1.64
C GLU A 167 -0.97 -20.47 1.29
N GLY A 168 -0.56 -19.65 2.26
CA GLY A 168 0.41 -18.57 2.00
C GLY A 168 -0.14 -17.32 1.29
N GLU A 169 -1.46 -17.18 1.18
CA GLU A 169 -2.08 -16.01 0.54
C GLU A 169 -2.48 -14.95 1.57
N TRP A 170 -2.04 -13.71 1.31
CA TRP A 170 -2.41 -12.54 2.08
C TRP A 170 -3.88 -12.19 1.83
N GLY A 171 -4.77 -12.49 2.78
CA GLY A 171 -6.23 -12.44 2.60
C GLY A 171 -6.90 -11.07 2.43
N THR A 172 -6.16 -10.03 2.03
CA THR A 172 -6.72 -8.68 1.85
C THR A 172 -7.66 -8.64 0.66
N VAL A 173 -8.91 -8.29 0.93
CA VAL A 173 -9.96 -8.09 -0.08
C VAL A 173 -10.44 -6.64 -0.01
N ASP A 174 -10.68 -6.03 -1.16
CA ASP A 174 -11.16 -4.65 -1.27
C ASP A 174 -12.38 -4.58 -2.19
N GLU A 175 -13.39 -3.83 -1.75
CA GLU A 175 -14.63 -3.59 -2.50
C GLU A 175 -14.44 -2.32 -3.34
N LEU A 176 -14.41 -2.48 -4.66
CA LEU A 176 -14.16 -1.39 -5.60
C LEU A 176 -15.33 -1.24 -6.57
N THR A 177 -15.62 0.00 -6.97
CA THR A 177 -16.49 0.27 -8.12
C THR A 177 -15.60 0.56 -9.34
N VAL A 178 -15.61 -0.33 -10.33
CA VAL A 178 -14.84 -0.20 -11.58
C VAL A 178 -15.83 -0.18 -12.74
N ASP A 179 -15.78 0.87 -13.57
CA ASP A 179 -16.68 1.07 -14.72
C ASP A 179 -18.19 0.97 -14.41
N GLY A 180 -18.57 1.28 -13.17
CA GLY A 180 -19.95 1.24 -12.68
C GLY A 180 -20.38 -0.13 -12.11
N GLU A 181 -19.46 -1.09 -12.03
CA GLU A 181 -19.67 -2.41 -11.45
C GLU A 181 -18.94 -2.54 -10.12
N THR A 182 -19.60 -3.08 -9.10
CA THR A 182 -18.95 -3.43 -7.83
C THR A 182 -18.23 -4.76 -7.98
N VAL A 183 -16.94 -4.79 -7.64
CA VAL A 183 -16.10 -5.98 -7.65
C VAL A 183 -15.32 -6.10 -6.34
N TYR A 184 -15.02 -7.33 -5.95
CA TYR A 184 -14.28 -7.67 -4.74
C TYR A 184 -12.90 -8.21 -5.13
N VAL A 185 -11.86 -7.40 -4.97
CA VAL A 185 -10.51 -7.71 -5.43
C VAL A 185 -9.72 -8.41 -4.32
N SER A 186 -9.27 -9.63 -4.58
CA SER A 186 -8.41 -10.42 -3.68
C SER A 186 -6.93 -10.16 -3.99
N TYR A 187 -6.24 -9.40 -3.12
CA TYR A 187 -4.82 -9.10 -3.32
C TYR A 187 -3.89 -10.25 -2.91
N GLY A 188 -4.41 -11.26 -2.21
CA GLY A 188 -3.70 -12.51 -1.94
C GLY A 188 -3.54 -13.36 -3.20
N GLU A 189 -4.55 -13.34 -4.07
CA GLU A 189 -4.60 -14.11 -5.30
C GLU A 189 -3.95 -13.35 -6.46
N ALA A 190 -2.66 -13.06 -6.30
CA ALA A 190 -1.88 -12.28 -7.24
C ALA A 190 -1.20 -13.14 -8.32
N ALA A 191 -1.39 -12.78 -9.58
CA ALA A 191 -0.63 -13.32 -10.70
C ALA A 191 0.40 -12.29 -11.20
N ARG A 192 1.66 -12.72 -11.31
CA ARG A 192 2.76 -11.86 -11.76
C ARG A 192 2.50 -11.26 -13.16
N GLY A 193 2.43 -9.94 -13.25
CA GLY A 193 2.43 -9.19 -14.50
C GLY A 193 3.78 -8.58 -14.85
N SER A 194 3.86 -7.90 -15.99
CA SER A 194 5.09 -7.28 -16.51
C SER A 194 5.34 -5.88 -15.96
N GLN A 195 4.30 -5.19 -15.50
CA GLN A 195 4.37 -3.84 -14.91
C GLN A 195 3.99 -3.88 -13.43
N ALA A 196 2.88 -4.56 -13.11
CA ALA A 196 2.43 -4.86 -11.76
C ALA A 196 1.65 -6.19 -11.76
N PRO A 197 1.36 -6.80 -10.61
CA PRO A 197 0.51 -8.00 -10.56
C PRO A 197 -0.91 -7.76 -11.10
N PHE A 198 -1.54 -8.85 -11.51
CA PHE A 198 -2.97 -8.94 -11.72
C PHE A 198 -3.58 -9.64 -10.52
N TYR A 199 -4.73 -9.19 -10.06
CA TYR A 199 -5.43 -9.77 -8.91
C TYR A 199 -6.74 -10.38 -9.37
N VAL A 200 -7.22 -11.40 -8.66
CA VAL A 200 -8.55 -11.96 -8.92
C VAL A 200 -9.61 -10.99 -8.41
N ALA A 201 -10.60 -10.69 -9.25
CA ALA A 201 -11.77 -9.90 -8.88
C ALA A 201 -13.01 -10.78 -8.93
N TYR A 202 -13.79 -10.74 -7.85
CA TYR A 202 -15.03 -11.49 -7.67
C TYR A 202 -16.24 -10.57 -7.84
N SER A 203 -17.38 -11.14 -8.24
CA SER A 203 -18.65 -10.40 -8.30
C SER A 203 -19.38 -10.32 -6.95
N ASP A 204 -18.95 -11.11 -5.97
CA ASP A 204 -19.55 -11.23 -4.63
C ASP A 204 -18.49 -11.24 -3.53
N ASP A 205 -18.87 -10.82 -2.33
CA ASP A 205 -17.98 -10.74 -1.16
C ASP A 205 -17.59 -12.12 -0.61
N ASP A 206 -18.41 -13.15 -0.87
CA ASP A 206 -18.12 -14.54 -0.53
C ASP A 206 -17.01 -15.16 -1.41
N ARG A 207 -16.53 -14.44 -2.44
CA ARG A 207 -15.48 -14.86 -3.38
C ARG A 207 -15.79 -16.18 -4.08
N THR A 208 -17.06 -16.38 -4.46
CA THR A 208 -17.51 -17.63 -5.07
C THR A 208 -17.50 -17.60 -6.60
N ASP A 209 -17.67 -16.42 -7.20
CA ASP A 209 -17.70 -16.25 -8.65
C ASP A 209 -16.56 -15.35 -9.13
N HIS A 210 -15.52 -15.96 -9.70
CA HIS A 210 -14.40 -15.24 -10.33
C HIS A 210 -14.92 -14.50 -11.56
N TYR A 211 -15.03 -13.19 -11.41
CA TYR A 211 -15.62 -12.30 -12.38
C TYR A 211 -14.62 -11.81 -13.42
N ALA A 212 -13.46 -11.30 -12.97
CA ALA A 212 -12.46 -10.70 -13.85
C ALA A 212 -11.06 -10.72 -13.23
N TRP A 213 -10.06 -10.33 -14.00
CA TRP A 213 -8.76 -9.94 -13.45
C TRP A 213 -8.73 -8.43 -13.24
N PHE A 214 -8.23 -7.99 -12.10
CA PHE A 214 -8.00 -6.60 -11.82
C PHE A 214 -6.53 -6.25 -12.09
N CYS A 215 -6.30 -5.26 -12.96
CA CYS A 215 -4.94 -4.85 -13.30
C CYS A 215 -4.35 -3.98 -12.18
N GLY A 216 -3.38 -4.51 -11.45
CA GLY A 216 -2.67 -3.78 -10.39
C GLY A 216 -1.87 -2.58 -10.87
N ASN A 217 -1.76 -2.33 -12.17
CA ASN A 217 -1.04 -1.18 -12.71
C ASN A 217 -1.94 0.05 -12.93
N CYS A 218 -3.19 -0.15 -13.35
CA CYS A 218 -4.09 0.93 -13.75
C CYS A 218 -5.52 0.83 -13.22
N ASP A 219 -5.83 -0.21 -12.44
CA ASP A 219 -7.11 -0.42 -11.75
C ASP A 219 -8.27 -0.76 -12.68
N SER A 220 -7.95 -1.16 -13.91
CA SER A 220 -8.93 -1.60 -14.88
C SER A 220 -9.18 -3.11 -14.75
N ILE A 221 -10.44 -3.50 -14.90
CA ILE A 221 -10.85 -4.89 -15.15
C ILE A 221 -10.96 -5.20 -16.64
N ASP A 222 -10.74 -4.22 -17.52
CA ASP A 222 -10.72 -4.42 -18.97
C ASP A 222 -9.39 -5.07 -19.40
N ASN A 223 -9.44 -6.38 -19.53
CA ASN A 223 -8.35 -7.19 -20.02
C ASN A 223 -8.84 -8.32 -20.91
N ALA A 224 -7.96 -8.72 -21.83
CA ALA A 224 -8.15 -9.91 -22.64
C ALA A 224 -7.38 -11.07 -22.03
N MET A 225 -8.07 -12.18 -21.78
CA MET A 225 -7.45 -13.47 -21.48
C MET A 225 -7.58 -14.42 -22.67
N ASP A 226 -6.47 -15.06 -23.06
CA ASP A 226 -6.50 -16.10 -24.07
C ASP A 226 -6.65 -17.51 -23.48
N ALA A 227 -6.85 -18.51 -24.36
CA ALA A 227 -7.01 -19.91 -23.95
C ALA A 227 -5.78 -20.51 -23.24
N MET A 228 -4.62 -19.84 -23.27
CA MET A 228 -3.41 -20.25 -22.56
C MET A 228 -3.27 -19.56 -21.19
N GLY A 229 -4.26 -18.76 -20.78
CA GLY A 229 -4.24 -17.98 -19.55
C GLY A 229 -3.30 -16.77 -19.60
N ARG A 230 -2.86 -16.33 -20.79
CA ARG A 230 -2.17 -15.04 -20.93
C ARG A 230 -3.18 -13.93 -20.74
N ILE A 231 -2.79 -12.92 -19.99
CA ILE A 231 -3.62 -11.73 -19.75
C ILE A 231 -2.89 -10.52 -20.33
N GLU A 232 -3.63 -9.66 -21.03
CA GLU A 232 -3.18 -8.33 -21.41
C GLU A 232 -4.24 -7.30 -21.00
N CYS A 233 -3.84 -6.31 -20.20
CA CYS A 233 -4.70 -5.18 -19.87
C CYS A 233 -4.85 -4.28 -21.10
N ASN A 234 -6.10 -4.01 -21.47
CA ASN A 234 -6.42 -3.22 -22.67
C ASN A 234 -6.07 -1.73 -22.49
N GLU A 235 -6.05 -1.24 -21.26
CA GLU A 235 -5.78 0.16 -20.93
C GLU A 235 -4.28 0.49 -20.87
N CYS A 236 -3.48 -0.30 -20.15
CA CYS A 236 -2.07 0.03 -19.89
C CYS A 236 -1.05 -0.95 -20.51
N GLY A 237 -1.50 -2.02 -21.16
CA GLY A 237 -0.63 -3.03 -21.76
C GLY A 237 0.19 -3.84 -20.75
N ASN A 238 -0.19 -3.87 -19.46
CA ASN A 238 0.38 -4.82 -18.51
C ASN A 238 0.07 -6.26 -18.96
N ARG A 239 1.03 -7.18 -18.81
CA ARG A 239 0.91 -8.54 -19.37
C ARG A 239 1.28 -9.62 -18.36
N ARG A 240 0.43 -10.63 -18.25
CA ARG A 240 0.72 -11.89 -17.55
C ARG A 240 1.13 -12.94 -18.59
N LYS A 241 2.23 -13.65 -18.32
CA LYS A 241 2.65 -14.78 -19.16
C LYS A 241 1.67 -15.95 -19.02
N ALA A 242 1.70 -16.87 -19.98
CA ALA A 242 0.84 -18.06 -19.96
C ALA A 242 1.03 -18.82 -18.64
N THR A 243 -0.06 -19.38 -18.13
CA THR A 243 0.00 -20.29 -16.99
C THR A 243 1.03 -21.38 -17.29
N ARG A 244 1.96 -21.65 -16.38
CA ARG A 244 2.95 -22.71 -16.59
C ARG A 244 2.22 -24.06 -16.50
N TRP A 245 2.08 -24.75 -17.62
CA TRP A 245 1.43 -26.06 -17.70
C TRP A 245 2.37 -27.23 -17.35
N ASP A 246 3.69 -27.05 -17.46
CA ASP A 246 4.67 -28.08 -17.12
C ASP A 246 6.01 -27.43 -16.74
N SER A 247 6.47 -27.64 -15.50
CA SER A 247 7.80 -27.25 -15.04
C SER A 247 8.84 -28.37 -15.22
N SER A 248 8.43 -29.56 -15.67
CA SER A 248 9.32 -30.69 -15.91
C SER A 248 9.88 -30.68 -17.33
N TYR A 249 10.83 -29.77 -17.57
CA TYR A 249 11.89 -30.05 -18.53
C TYR A 249 13.00 -30.80 -17.79
N LEU A 250 12.78 -32.09 -17.51
CA LEU A 250 13.77 -33.17 -17.31
C LEU A 250 13.08 -34.48 -16.91
#